data_AF-A0A9E3BFG2-F1
#
_entry.id   AF-A0A9E3BFG2-F1
#
_cell.length_a   1.000
_cell.length_b   1.000
_cell.length_c   1.000
_cell.angle_alpha   90.00
_cell.angle_beta   90.00
_cell.angle_gamma   90.00
#
_symmetry.space_group_name_H-M   'P 1'
#
loop_
_entity.id
_entity.type
_entity.pdbx_description
1 polymer ?
#
loop_
_entity_poly.entity_id
_entity_poly.type
_entity_poly.pdbx_seq_one_letter_code
_entity_poly.pdbx_strand_id
1 'polypeptide(L)' 'LFVAATARRRGVARALLEQARQFAIETQAKGLVLETAIDNPARHVYEALGWQRDTEYYHYSLLV' A
#
# COMPACT_ATOMS: atom_id res chain seq x y z
N LEU A 1 4.06 1.82 5.01
CA LEU A 1 3.09 2.81 5.58
C LEU A 1 3.01 2.62 7.08
N PHE A 2 3.06 3.69 7.86
CA PHE A 2 2.92 3.63 9.32
C PHE A 2 1.88 4.65 9.80
N VAL A 3 1.06 4.25 10.76
CA VAL A 3 0.12 5.13 11.48
C VAL A 3 0.31 4.91 12.97
N ALA A 4 0.59 6.00 13.69
CA ALA A 4 0.73 6.00 15.14
C ALA A 4 -0.51 5.36 15.80
N ALA A 5 -0.28 4.56 16.86
CA ALA A 5 -1.35 3.76 17.48
C ALA A 5 -2.57 4.60 17.87
N THR A 6 -2.35 5.81 18.40
CA THR A 6 -3.39 6.78 18.83
C THR A 6 -4.25 7.31 17.67
N ALA A 7 -3.77 7.22 16.43
CA ALA A 7 -4.44 7.71 15.23
C ALA A 7 -5.03 6.58 14.35
N ARG A 8 -4.89 5.31 14.76
CA ARG A 8 -5.42 4.16 14.01
C ARG A 8 -6.95 4.14 14.05
N ARG A 9 -7.54 3.48 13.05
CA ARG A 9 -9.01 3.38 12.82
C ARG A 9 -9.75 4.71 12.67
N ARG A 10 -9.03 5.80 12.37
CA ARG A 10 -9.59 7.12 12.04
C ARG A 10 -9.47 7.48 10.55
N GLY A 11 -9.25 6.49 9.68
CA GLY A 11 -9.12 6.70 8.23
C GLY A 11 -7.76 7.26 7.76
N VAL A 12 -6.80 7.50 8.66
CA VAL A 12 -5.48 8.09 8.31
C VAL A 12 -4.74 7.30 7.23
N ALA A 13 -4.69 5.97 7.35
CA ALA A 13 -4.03 5.13 6.35
C ALA A 13 -4.68 5.26 4.96
N ARG A 14 -6.02 5.34 4.91
CA ARG A 14 -6.76 5.56 3.67
C ARG A 14 -6.42 6.91 3.06
N ALA A 15 -6.43 7.98 3.86
CA ALA A 15 -6.11 9.32 3.37
C ALA A 15 -4.70 9.39 2.77
N LEU A 16 -3.72 8.74 3.42
CA LEU A 16 -2.35 8.68 2.90
C LEU A 16 -2.25 7.92 1.57
N LEU A 17 -2.95 6.79 1.43
CA LEU A 17 -2.94 6.01 0.19
C LEU A 17 -3.66 6.71 -0.96
N GLU A 18 -4.78 7.38 -0.69
CA GLU A 18 -5.48 8.16 -1.71
C GLU A 18 -4.67 9.38 -2.13
N GLN A 19 -3.97 10.04 -1.22
CA GLN A 19 -3.06 11.11 -1.59
C GLN A 19 -1.90 10.61 -2.47
N ALA A 20 -1.36 9.42 -2.17
CA ALA A 20 -0.35 8.80 -3.02
C ALA A 20 -0.90 8.46 -4.41
N ARG A 21 -2.14 7.96 -4.50
CA ARG A 21 -2.83 7.71 -5.78
C ARG A 21 -2.98 9.01 -6.57
N GLN A 22 -3.44 10.07 -5.93
CA GLN A 22 -3.62 11.38 -6.55
C GLN A 22 -2.29 11.93 -7.08
N PHE A 23 -1.22 11.83 -6.29
CA PHE A 23 0.12 12.22 -6.73
C PHE A 23 0.62 11.41 -7.94
N ALA A 24 0.34 10.10 -7.98
CA ALA A 24 0.69 9.27 -9.13
C ALA A 24 -0.04 9.72 -10.41
N ILE A 25 -1.31 10.11 -10.29
CA ILE A 25 -2.10 10.65 -11.42
C ILE A 25 -1.49 11.98 -11.89
N GLU A 26 -1.24 12.91 -10.97
CA GLU A 26 -0.71 14.25 -11.26
C GLU A 26 0.68 14.19 -11.93
N THR A 27 1.49 13.21 -11.54
CA THR A 27 2.83 13.00 -12.10
C THR A 27 2.85 12.07 -13.32
N GLN A 28 1.68 11.64 -13.81
CA GLN A 28 1.53 10.71 -14.92
C GLN A 28 2.31 9.39 -14.73
N ALA A 29 2.42 8.93 -13.49
CA ALA A 29 3.01 7.63 -13.19
C ALA A 29 2.13 6.50 -13.74
N LYS A 30 2.76 5.38 -14.12
CA LYS A 30 2.03 4.20 -14.62
C LYS A 30 1.20 3.50 -13.54
N GLY A 31 1.55 3.69 -12.27
CA GLY A 31 0.87 3.06 -11.14
C GLY A 31 1.69 3.14 -9.85
N LEU A 32 1.18 2.51 -8.81
CA LEU A 32 1.83 2.36 -7.52
C LEU A 32 2.04 0.89 -7.22
N VAL A 33 3.18 0.55 -6.61
CA VAL A 33 3.49 -0.79 -6.13
C VAL A 33 3.63 -0.73 -4.62
N LEU A 34 3.08 -1.74 -3.94
CA LEU A 34 3.14 -1.87 -2.49
C LEU A 34 3.58 -3.29 -2.16
N GLU A 35 4.65 -3.39 -1.36
CA GLU A 35 5.11 -4.64 -0.78
C GLU A 35 4.76 -4.69 0.71
N THR A 36 4.31 -5.84 1.18
CA THR A 36 3.97 -6.05 2.59
C THR A 36 4.23 -7.50 2.98
N ALA A 37 4.58 -7.72 4.25
CA ALA A 37 4.63 -9.06 4.82
C ALA A 37 3.25 -9.74 4.72
N ILE A 38 3.25 -11.05 4.51
CA ILE A 38 2.05 -11.87 4.27
C ILE A 38 1.07 -11.78 5.44
N ASP A 39 1.58 -11.70 6.67
CA ASP A 39 0.83 -11.65 7.92
C ASP A 39 0.50 -10.23 8.40
N ASN A 40 0.91 -9.18 7.66
CA ASN A 40 0.66 -7.81 8.07
C ASN A 40 -0.84 -7.46 7.97
N PRO A 41 -1.51 -7.12 9.08
CA PRO A 41 -2.94 -6.77 9.07
C PRO A 41 -3.29 -5.56 8.20
N ALA A 42 -2.30 -4.72 7.87
CA ALA A 42 -2.50 -3.58 6.98
C ALA A 42 -2.98 -3.98 5.57
N ARG A 43 -2.77 -5.24 5.16
CA ARG A 43 -3.24 -5.78 3.86
C ARG A 43 -4.74 -5.54 3.62
N HIS A 44 -5.56 -5.62 4.67
CA HIS A 44 -6.99 -5.39 4.58
C HIS A 44 -7.36 -3.95 4.18
N VAL A 45 -6.52 -2.97 4.52
CA VAL A 45 -6.72 -1.59 4.10
C VAL A 45 -6.44 -1.45 2.60
N TYR A 46 -5.42 -2.14 2.09
CA TYR A 46 -5.07 -2.10 0.67
C TYR A 46 -6.16 -2.77 -0.17
N GLU A 47 -6.57 -3.98 0.20
CA GLU A 47 -7.65 -4.72 -0.46
C GLU A 47 -8.96 -3.90 -0.49
N ALA A 48 -9.33 -3.28 0.64
CA ALA A 48 -10.52 -2.43 0.72
C ALA A 48 -10.45 -1.15 -0.12
N LEU A 49 -9.26 -0.76 -0.59
CA LEU A 49 -9.02 0.39 -1.47
C LEU A 49 -8.76 -0.01 -2.93
N GLY A 50 -9.03 -1.28 -3.27
CA GLY A 50 -8.93 -1.80 -4.63
C GLY A 50 -7.51 -2.14 -5.07
N TRP A 51 -6.54 -2.20 -4.15
CA TRP A 51 -5.23 -2.76 -4.45
C TRP A 51 -5.38 -4.26 -4.70
N GLN A 52 -4.68 -4.76 -5.72
CA GLN A 52 -4.72 -6.16 -6.11
C GLN A 52 -3.39 -6.82 -5.76
N ARG A 53 -3.45 -8.02 -5.16
CA ARG A 53 -2.26 -8.83 -4.93
C ARG A 53 -1.78 -9.39 -6.25
N ASP A 54 -0.50 -9.18 -6.54
CA ASP A 54 0.17 -9.81 -7.67
C ASP A 54 0.24 -11.34 -7.46
N THR A 55 -0.14 -12.10 -8.50
CA THR A 55 -0.05 -13.56 -8.53
C THR A 55 0.73 -14.08 -9.74
N GLU A 56 1.26 -13.19 -10.58
CA GLU A 56 1.90 -13.53 -11.84
C GLU A 56 3.43 -13.46 -11.77
N TYR A 57 3.97 -12.70 -10.82
CA TYR A 57 5.41 -12.48 -10.70
C TYR A 57 6.00 -13.02 -9.39
N TYR A 58 7.21 -13.57 -9.48
CA TYR A 58 8.02 -13.92 -8.30
C TYR A 58 8.93 -12.75 -7.91
N HIS A 59 9.00 -12.46 -6.60
CA HIS A 59 9.95 -11.49 -6.06
C HIS A 59 11.15 -12.23 -5.43
N TYR A 60 12.37 -11.79 -5.77
CA TYR A 60 13.62 -12.34 -5.24
C TYR A 60 14.41 -11.22 -4.57
N SER A 61 15.00 -11.51 -3.40
CA SER A 61 15.93 -10.62 -2.72
C SER A 61 17.23 -11.38 -2.41
N LEU A 62 18.37 -10.76 -2.68
CA LEU A 62 19.68 -11.27 -2.27
C LEU A 62 20.23 -10.33 -1.20
N LEU A 63 20.30 -10.83 0.03
CA LEU A 63 20.93 -10.13 1.14
C LEU A 63 22.36 -10.66 1.29
N VAL A 64 23.32 -9.75 1.47
CA VAL A 64 24.74 -10.06 1.71
C VAL A 64 25.13 -9.68 3.13
#